data_AF-A0A2U9BEZ9-F1
#
_entry.id   AF-A0A2U9BEZ9-F1
#
_cell.length_a   1.000
_cell.length_b   1.000
_cell.length_c   1.000
_cell.angle_alpha   90.00
_cell.angle_beta   90.00
_cell.angle_gamma   90.00
#
_symmetry.space_group_name_H-M   'P 1'
#
loop_
_entity.id
_entity.type
_entity.pdbx_description
1 polymer ?
#
loop_
_entity_poly.entity_id
_entity_poly.type
_entity_poly.pdbx_seq_one_letter_code
_entity_poly.pdbx_strand_id
1 'polypeptide(L)'
;MAEPRIRVSSIDGKLAQEFAVPSHVEEVKAKMSAFATHHAAAGRSVVLITSGGTKVPLESRTVRFLDNFSSGRRGAASAEYFIDSGYAVVFLHRHRSLYPYTRTFSTINMLDALQFRSGEEVSGSSGGVVVDQQVLPNVAKVLKRYQEVKDGGLLLPIEFSTLSEYLHLLKAAAQALGTIGPKAMFYLAAAVSDFYIPASEMPEHKIQSSNGPLQLEHGPQDTVAAG
;
A
#
# COMPACT_ATOMS: atom_id res chain seq x y z
N MET A 1 -24.65 -17.93 -38.21
CA MET A 1 -24.91 -17.88 -36.76
C MET A 1 -23.99 -18.88 -36.08
N ALA A 2 -22.93 -18.40 -35.43
CA ALA A 2 -22.17 -19.10 -34.40
C ALA A 2 -21.17 -18.09 -33.80
N GLU A 3 -21.55 -17.46 -32.69
CA GLU A 3 -20.58 -16.75 -31.84
C GLU A 3 -19.89 -17.77 -30.92
N PRO A 4 -18.57 -17.68 -30.72
CA PRO A 4 -17.89 -18.50 -29.72
C PRO A 4 -18.18 -17.93 -28.33
N ARG A 5 -18.94 -18.67 -27.51
CA ARG A 5 -19.08 -18.42 -26.08
C ARG A 5 -17.74 -18.69 -25.39
N ILE A 6 -16.92 -17.66 -25.21
CA ILE A 6 -15.85 -17.68 -24.21
C ILE A 6 -16.53 -17.70 -22.84
N ARG A 7 -16.53 -18.86 -22.18
CA ARG A 7 -16.91 -18.95 -20.76
C ARG A 7 -15.82 -18.25 -19.96
N VAL A 8 -16.00 -16.95 -19.72
CA VAL A 8 -15.27 -16.23 -18.68
C VAL A 8 -15.79 -16.80 -17.35
N SER A 9 -15.10 -17.79 -16.79
CA SER A 9 -15.21 -18.06 -15.35
C SER A 9 -14.89 -16.74 -14.66
N SER A 10 -15.86 -16.16 -13.93
CA SER A 10 -15.67 -14.83 -13.34
C SER A 10 -14.35 -14.80 -12.55
N ILE A 11 -13.49 -13.82 -12.86
CA ILE A 11 -12.25 -13.55 -12.14
C ILE A 11 -12.54 -13.43 -10.62
N ASP A 12 -13.75 -13.00 -10.26
CA ASP A 12 -14.22 -12.94 -8.88
C ASP A 12 -14.24 -14.31 -8.19
N GLY A 13 -14.70 -15.34 -8.89
CA GLY A 13 -14.80 -16.70 -8.35
C GLY A 13 -13.43 -17.35 -8.17
N LYS A 14 -12.51 -17.14 -9.10
CA LYS A 14 -11.15 -17.70 -9.03
C LYS A 14 -10.31 -17.05 -7.92
N LEU A 15 -10.31 -15.70 -7.86
CA LEU A 15 -9.54 -14.99 -6.84
C LEU A 15 -10.03 -15.30 -5.42
N ALA A 16 -11.34 -15.39 -5.20
CA ALA A 16 -11.91 -15.72 -3.90
C ALA A 16 -11.75 -17.20 -3.51
N GLN A 17 -11.59 -18.11 -4.48
CA GLN A 17 -11.29 -19.51 -4.23
C GLN A 17 -9.84 -19.73 -3.79
N GLU A 18 -8.90 -18.96 -4.34
CA GLU A 18 -7.47 -19.13 -4.07
C GLU A 18 -6.96 -18.27 -2.93
N PHE A 19 -7.56 -17.09 -2.73
CA PHE A 19 -7.12 -16.09 -1.75
C PHE A 19 -8.28 -15.66 -0.86
N ALA A 20 -8.14 -15.89 0.45
CA ALA A 20 -9.12 -15.46 1.43
C ALA A 20 -9.35 -13.94 1.36
N VAL A 21 -10.61 -13.53 1.19
CA VAL A 21 -11.01 -12.12 1.08
C VAL A 21 -10.77 -11.42 2.42
N PRO A 22 -9.97 -10.34 2.48
CA PRO A 22 -9.84 -9.55 3.69
C PRO A 22 -11.18 -8.90 4.10
N SER A 23 -11.50 -8.90 5.39
CA SER A 23 -12.79 -8.44 5.91
C SER A 23 -13.10 -6.96 5.63
N HIS A 24 -12.07 -6.15 5.38
CA HIS A 24 -12.17 -4.70 5.20
C HIS A 24 -12.23 -4.25 3.72
N VAL A 25 -12.20 -5.17 2.75
CA VAL A 25 -12.10 -4.81 1.32
C VAL A 25 -13.26 -3.94 0.85
N GLU A 26 -14.50 -4.27 1.21
CA GLU A 26 -15.68 -3.50 0.78
C GLU A 26 -15.72 -2.09 1.38
N GLU A 27 -15.31 -1.94 2.65
CA GLU A 27 -15.18 -0.63 3.29
C GLU A 27 -14.12 0.23 2.58
N VAL A 28 -12.96 -0.37 2.29
CA VAL A 28 -11.87 0.31 1.61
C VAL A 28 -12.24 0.66 0.16
N LYS A 29 -12.97 -0.22 -0.54
CA LYS A 29 -13.54 0.07 -1.86
C LYS A 29 -14.47 1.28 -1.85
N ALA A 30 -15.36 1.36 -0.86
CA ALA A 30 -16.25 2.50 -0.70
C ALA A 30 -15.46 3.80 -0.46
N LYS A 31 -14.42 3.76 0.38
CA LYS A 31 -13.51 4.90 0.62
C LYS A 31 -12.81 5.35 -0.67
N MET A 32 -12.25 4.41 -1.45
CA MET A 32 -11.61 4.70 -2.73
C MET A 32 -12.59 5.30 -3.74
N SER A 33 -13.82 4.79 -3.80
CA SER A 33 -14.86 5.28 -4.71
C SER A 33 -15.29 6.72 -4.36
N ALA A 34 -15.53 6.99 -3.07
CA ALA A 34 -15.86 8.32 -2.60
C ALA A 34 -14.75 9.33 -2.89
N PHE A 35 -13.49 8.95 -2.61
CA PHE A 35 -12.31 9.76 -2.90
C PHE A 35 -12.17 10.05 -4.39
N ALA A 36 -12.28 9.03 -5.23
CA ALA A 36 -12.18 9.16 -6.67
C ALA A 36 -13.27 10.09 -7.23
N THR A 37 -14.52 9.87 -6.83
CA THR A 37 -15.67 10.67 -7.27
C THR A 37 -15.54 12.13 -6.84
N HIS A 38 -15.15 12.39 -5.60
CA HIS A 38 -14.96 13.75 -5.07
C HIS A 38 -13.94 14.54 -5.90
N HIS A 39 -12.76 13.96 -6.14
CA HIS A 39 -11.72 14.65 -6.91
C HIS A 39 -12.05 14.75 -8.41
N ALA A 40 -12.66 13.73 -9.00
CA ALA A 40 -13.08 13.78 -10.38
C ALA A 40 -14.13 14.86 -10.64
N ALA A 41 -15.09 15.04 -9.71
CA ALA A 41 -16.07 16.12 -9.75
C ALA A 41 -15.42 17.51 -9.62
N ALA A 42 -14.35 17.62 -8.82
CA ALA A 42 -13.52 18.82 -8.73
C ALA A 42 -12.54 19.01 -9.91
N GLY A 43 -12.68 18.24 -11.00
CA GLY A 43 -11.84 18.37 -12.20
C GLY A 43 -10.42 17.77 -12.07
N ARG A 44 -10.13 17.05 -10.98
CA ARG A 44 -8.80 16.52 -10.67
C ARG A 44 -8.66 15.06 -11.08
N SER A 45 -7.52 14.72 -11.65
CA SER A 45 -7.15 13.33 -11.94
C SER A 45 -6.70 12.59 -10.69
N VAL A 46 -6.99 11.29 -10.64
CA VAL A 46 -6.70 10.43 -9.49
C VAL A 46 -5.75 9.33 -9.94
N VAL A 47 -4.66 9.15 -9.22
CA VAL A 47 -3.69 8.07 -9.48
C VAL A 47 -3.70 7.07 -8.34
N LEU A 48 -3.83 5.78 -8.66
CA LEU A 48 -3.50 4.69 -7.74
C LEU A 48 -2.00 4.40 -7.87
N ILE A 49 -1.29 4.49 -6.75
CA ILE A 49 0.10 4.09 -6.65
C ILE A 49 0.18 2.85 -5.78
N THR A 50 0.79 1.78 -6.30
CA THR A 50 1.16 0.62 -5.48
C THR A 50 2.62 0.73 -5.04
N SER A 51 2.93 0.44 -3.77
CA SER A 51 4.28 0.62 -3.22
C SER A 51 4.66 -0.43 -2.18
N GLY A 52 5.93 -0.83 -2.15
CA GLY A 52 6.46 -1.85 -1.23
C GLY A 52 6.29 -3.28 -1.75
N GLY A 53 6.71 -4.24 -0.93
CA GLY A 53 6.70 -5.67 -1.24
C GLY A 53 5.48 -6.44 -0.76
N THR A 54 5.11 -7.52 -1.44
CA THR A 54 4.14 -8.48 -0.90
C THR A 54 4.82 -9.60 -0.13
N LYS A 55 4.09 -10.14 0.86
CA LYS A 55 4.49 -11.36 1.57
C LYS A 55 3.57 -12.52 1.19
N VAL A 56 4.14 -13.71 1.10
CA VAL A 56 3.41 -14.96 0.88
C VAL A 56 3.60 -15.86 2.11
N PRO A 57 2.55 -16.10 2.89
CA PRO A 57 2.58 -17.07 3.98
C PRO A 57 2.99 -18.47 3.51
N LEU A 58 3.78 -19.18 4.31
CA LEU A 58 4.07 -20.60 4.11
C LEU A 58 3.13 -21.52 4.90
N GLU A 59 2.42 -20.97 5.89
CA GLU A 59 1.50 -21.69 6.78
C GLU A 59 0.24 -20.84 7.02
N SER A 60 -0.92 -21.48 7.25
CA SER A 60 -2.18 -20.75 7.53
C SER A 60 -2.13 -20.00 8.87
N ARG A 61 -1.47 -20.57 9.89
CA ARG A 61 -1.02 -19.86 11.10
C ARG A 61 0.41 -19.39 10.89
N THR A 62 0.53 -18.31 10.15
CA THR A 62 1.80 -17.87 9.56
C THR A 62 2.86 -17.54 10.62
N VAL A 63 3.97 -18.27 10.56
CA VAL A 63 5.21 -17.93 11.27
C VAL A 63 6.30 -17.57 10.26
N ARG A 64 6.33 -18.25 9.12
CA ARG A 64 7.27 -18.00 8.03
C ARG A 64 6.56 -17.50 6.79
N PHE A 65 7.25 -16.66 6.03
CA PHE A 65 6.74 -16.09 4.79
C PHE A 65 7.89 -15.86 3.80
N LEU A 66 7.58 -15.89 2.51
CA LEU A 66 8.42 -15.32 1.46
C LEU A 66 8.10 -13.84 1.33
N ASP A 67 9.13 -13.01 1.17
CA ASP A 67 8.99 -11.55 1.07
C ASP A 67 9.65 -11.05 -0.21
N ASN A 68 8.88 -10.39 -1.06
CA ASN A 68 9.43 -9.69 -2.23
C ASN A 68 9.95 -8.33 -1.77
N PHE A 69 11.26 -8.22 -1.61
CA PHE A 69 11.85 -7.03 -1.01
C PHE A 69 11.62 -5.77 -1.85
N SER A 70 10.95 -4.79 -1.24
CA SER A 70 10.90 -3.42 -1.73
C SER A 70 10.69 -2.47 -0.56
N SER A 71 11.58 -1.48 -0.42
CA SER A 71 11.48 -0.45 0.62
C SER A 71 10.31 0.50 0.41
N GLY A 72 9.72 0.54 -0.80
CA GLY A 72 8.67 1.51 -1.15
C GLY A 72 9.18 2.90 -1.52
N ARG A 73 10.51 3.10 -1.64
CA ARG A 73 11.12 4.41 -1.93
C ARG A 73 10.57 5.06 -3.20
N ARG A 74 10.45 4.29 -4.29
CA ARG A 74 9.95 4.78 -5.58
C ARG A 74 8.50 5.21 -5.47
N GLY A 75 7.62 4.35 -4.95
CA GLY A 75 6.20 4.67 -4.82
C GLY A 75 5.96 5.89 -3.92
N ALA A 76 6.63 5.96 -2.77
CA ALA A 76 6.50 7.09 -1.85
C ALA A 76 6.96 8.42 -2.48
N ALA A 77 8.11 8.41 -3.19
CA ALA A 77 8.57 9.59 -3.91
C ALA A 77 7.63 9.97 -5.06
N SER A 78 7.16 9.00 -5.85
CA SER A 78 6.22 9.23 -6.94
C SER A 78 4.91 9.87 -6.43
N ALA A 79 4.41 9.46 -5.27
CA ALA A 79 3.22 10.06 -4.67
C ALA A 79 3.38 11.56 -4.43
N GLU A 80 4.53 11.98 -3.88
CA GLU A 80 4.85 13.41 -3.68
C GLU A 80 4.84 14.16 -5.03
N TYR A 81 5.51 13.62 -6.05
CA TYR A 81 5.56 14.23 -7.39
C TYR A 81 4.19 14.33 -8.06
N PHE A 82 3.34 13.31 -7.93
CA PHE A 82 1.98 13.33 -8.49
C PHE A 82 1.11 14.39 -7.81
N ILE A 83 1.18 14.51 -6.49
CA ILE A 83 0.44 15.54 -5.75
C ILE A 83 0.92 16.94 -6.14
N ASP A 84 2.23 17.14 -6.27
CA ASP A 84 2.80 18.41 -6.74
C ASP A 84 2.43 18.71 -8.20
N SER A 85 2.13 17.69 -9.01
CA SER A 85 1.60 17.82 -10.38
C SER A 85 0.08 17.98 -10.43
N GLY A 86 -0.59 18.09 -9.28
CA GLY A 86 -2.02 18.37 -9.18
C GLY A 86 -2.93 17.15 -9.11
N TYR A 87 -2.40 15.93 -8.99
CA TYR A 87 -3.20 14.71 -8.83
C TYR A 87 -3.66 14.54 -7.38
N ALA A 88 -4.77 13.80 -7.21
CA ALA A 88 -5.08 13.14 -5.95
C ALA A 88 -4.54 11.71 -5.98
N VAL A 89 -3.99 11.22 -4.87
CA VAL A 89 -3.27 9.94 -4.82
C VAL A 89 -3.98 8.96 -3.89
N VAL A 90 -4.33 7.80 -4.42
CA VAL A 90 -4.61 6.60 -3.61
C VAL A 90 -3.28 5.84 -3.45
N PHE A 91 -2.78 5.75 -2.22
CA PHE A 91 -1.47 5.16 -1.93
C PHE A 91 -1.65 3.79 -1.29
N LEU A 92 -1.75 2.76 -2.13
CA LEU A 92 -1.84 1.36 -1.71
C LEU A 92 -0.43 0.83 -1.43
N HIS A 93 -0.07 0.68 -0.16
CA HIS A 93 1.32 0.43 0.22
C HIS A 93 1.47 -0.66 1.28
N ARG A 94 2.63 -1.31 1.28
CA ARG A 94 2.97 -2.32 2.28
C ARG A 94 3.06 -1.67 3.67
N HIS A 95 2.43 -2.27 4.67
CA HIS A 95 2.59 -1.88 6.08
C HIS A 95 4.08 -1.77 6.45
N ARG A 96 4.47 -0.67 7.08
CA ARG A 96 5.86 -0.32 7.44
C ARG A 96 6.84 -0.19 6.26
N SER A 97 6.35 0.03 5.04
CA SER A 97 7.20 0.53 3.95
C SER A 97 7.36 2.05 4.06
N LEU A 98 8.24 2.63 3.23
CA LEU A 98 8.41 4.07 3.18
C LEU A 98 7.10 4.76 2.78
N TYR A 99 6.77 5.82 3.51
CA TYR A 99 5.55 6.60 3.34
C TYR A 99 5.88 8.00 2.77
N PRO A 100 5.03 8.60 1.92
CA PRO A 100 5.26 9.93 1.36
C PRO A 100 5.56 10.96 2.45
N TYR A 101 6.50 11.87 2.20
CA TYR A 101 6.98 12.90 3.12
C TYR A 101 7.81 12.38 4.31
N THR A 102 7.43 11.28 4.96
CA THR A 102 8.19 10.72 6.10
C THR A 102 9.36 9.84 5.66
N ARG A 103 9.39 9.39 4.40
CA ARG A 103 10.48 8.56 3.82
C ARG A 103 11.88 9.15 3.93
N THR A 104 12.02 10.47 4.07
CA THR A 104 13.32 11.15 4.22
C THR A 104 13.85 11.08 5.65
N PHE A 105 12.98 10.78 6.61
CA PHE A 105 13.28 10.77 8.04
C PHE A 105 13.24 9.37 8.64
N SER A 106 12.90 8.34 7.86
CA SER A 106 12.69 6.97 8.35
C SER A 106 13.92 6.31 8.99
N THR A 107 15.12 6.84 8.74
CA THR A 107 16.39 6.34 9.31
C THR A 107 16.83 7.10 10.56
N ILE A 108 16.12 8.19 10.90
CA ILE A 108 16.47 9.06 12.02
C ILE A 108 15.54 8.68 13.19
N ASN A 109 16.12 8.47 14.36
CA ASN A 109 15.32 8.32 15.57
C ASN A 109 14.67 9.67 15.89
N MET A 110 13.34 9.68 15.98
CA MET A 110 12.57 10.89 16.21
C MET A 110 12.99 11.61 17.51
N LEU A 111 13.36 10.88 18.57
CA LEU A 111 13.75 11.50 19.84
C LEU A 111 15.10 12.22 19.77
N ASP A 112 16.00 11.80 18.87
CA ASP A 112 17.30 12.48 18.68
C ASP A 112 17.12 13.84 18.00
N ALA A 113 15.99 14.05 17.32
CA ALA A 113 15.67 15.28 16.62
C ALA A 113 14.79 16.24 17.42
N LEU A 114 14.33 15.87 18.63
CA LEU A 114 13.46 16.69 19.45
C LEU A 114 14.23 17.29 20.63
N GLN A 115 14.04 18.58 20.88
CA GLN A 115 14.67 19.32 21.97
C GLN A 115 13.60 20.06 22.78
N PHE A 116 13.79 20.17 24.08
CA PHE A 116 12.94 21.05 24.90
C PHE A 116 13.32 22.51 24.66
N ARG A 117 12.31 23.37 24.54
CA ARG A 117 12.51 24.82 24.48
C ARG A 117 13.05 25.28 25.84
N SER A 118 14.33 25.61 25.90
CA SER A 118 14.96 26.18 27.09
C SER A 118 14.41 27.58 27.35
N GLY A 119 13.68 27.79 28.45
CA GLY A 119 13.30 29.14 28.91
C GLY A 119 11.86 29.35 29.40
N GLU A 120 10.99 28.33 29.42
CA GLU A 120 9.63 28.46 29.94
C GLU A 120 9.41 27.48 31.11
N GLU A 121 9.72 27.93 32.33
CA GLU A 121 9.15 27.33 33.54
C GLU A 121 7.65 27.68 33.58
N VAL A 122 6.83 26.85 32.94
CA VAL A 122 5.38 26.91 33.13
C VAL A 122 4.99 25.74 34.00
N SER A 123 4.74 26.06 35.27
CA SER A 123 4.10 25.20 36.25
C SER A 123 2.87 24.50 35.64
N GLY A 124 3.01 23.22 35.32
CA GLY A 124 1.89 22.33 34.99
C GLY A 124 1.55 22.12 33.51
N SER A 125 2.26 22.73 32.55
CA SER A 125 2.14 22.36 31.12
C SER A 125 3.45 21.77 30.61
N SER A 126 3.36 20.68 29.85
CA SER A 126 4.50 20.07 29.17
C SER A 126 5.22 21.13 28.34
N GLY A 127 6.49 21.39 28.67
CA GLY A 127 7.32 22.39 27.99
C GLY A 127 7.30 22.21 26.48
N GLY A 128 7.33 23.31 25.74
CA GLY A 128 7.29 23.29 24.27
C GLY A 128 8.45 22.47 23.70
N VAL A 129 8.14 21.54 22.80
CA VAL A 129 9.15 20.74 22.09
C VAL A 129 9.44 21.39 20.74
N VAL A 130 10.72 21.55 20.41
CA VAL A 130 11.21 22.08 19.13
C VAL A 130 12.02 21.01 18.39
N VAL A 131 12.15 21.16 17.07
CA VAL A 131 12.89 20.21 16.24
C VAL A 131 14.30 20.75 15.97
N ASP A 132 15.31 19.89 16.14
CA ASP A 132 16.67 20.18 15.73
C ASP A 132 16.77 20.14 14.20
N GLN A 133 16.97 21.31 13.59
CA GLN A 133 17.08 21.45 12.13
C GLN A 133 18.41 20.93 11.57
N GLN A 134 19.44 20.72 12.40
CA GLN A 134 20.68 20.08 11.98
C GLN A 134 20.46 18.58 11.77
N VAL A 135 19.65 17.95 12.63
CA VAL A 135 19.29 16.53 12.54
C VAL A 135 18.24 16.30 11.46
N LEU A 136 17.22 17.17 11.38
CA LEU A 136 16.14 17.08 10.38
C LEU A 136 16.13 18.32 9.46
N PRO A 137 17.05 18.40 8.49
CA PRO A 137 17.06 19.50 7.54
C PRO A 137 15.78 19.49 6.71
N ASN A 138 15.25 20.69 6.42
CA ASN A 138 14.02 20.91 5.62
C ASN A 138 12.71 20.37 6.23
N VAL A 139 12.71 19.91 7.49
CA VAL A 139 11.50 19.37 8.14
C VAL A 139 10.33 20.35 8.12
N ALA A 140 10.56 21.64 8.31
CA ALA A 140 9.51 22.66 8.29
C ALA A 140 8.83 22.76 6.91
N LYS A 141 9.61 22.67 5.82
CA LYS A 141 9.09 22.70 4.45
C LYS A 141 8.26 21.45 4.17
N VAL A 142 8.77 20.28 4.56
CA VAL A 142 8.07 18.99 4.37
C VAL A 142 6.79 18.95 5.20
N LEU A 143 6.83 19.39 6.46
CA LEU A 143 5.68 19.46 7.35
C LEU A 143 4.61 20.39 6.79
N LYS A 144 4.98 21.60 6.37
CA LYS A 144 4.04 22.55 5.74
C LYS A 144 3.35 21.91 4.55
N ARG A 145 4.12 21.28 3.65
CA ARG A 145 3.56 20.63 2.46
C ARG A 145 2.65 19.47 2.82
N TYR A 146 3.05 18.62 3.77
CA TYR A 146 2.24 17.51 4.24
C TYR A 146 0.91 18.00 4.87
N GLN A 147 0.94 19.12 5.60
CA GLN A 147 -0.26 19.73 6.16
C GLN A 147 -1.22 20.20 5.05
N GLU A 148 -0.71 20.90 4.02
CA GLU A 148 -1.52 21.29 2.85
C GLU A 148 -2.16 20.08 2.15
N VAL A 149 -1.40 18.99 2.02
CA VAL A 149 -1.87 17.73 1.41
C VAL A 149 -2.98 17.09 2.23
N LYS A 150 -2.83 17.09 3.56
CA LYS A 150 -3.81 16.55 4.50
C LYS A 150 -5.07 17.40 4.54
N ASP A 151 -4.93 18.71 4.63
CA ASP A 151 -6.04 19.67 4.68
C ASP A 151 -6.81 19.67 3.34
N GLY A 152 -6.09 19.54 2.21
CA GLY A 152 -6.68 19.38 0.89
C GLY A 152 -7.22 17.98 0.57
N GLY A 153 -7.06 17.03 1.49
CA GLY A 153 -7.51 15.64 1.30
C GLY A 153 -6.90 14.97 0.07
N LEU A 154 -5.66 15.29 -0.31
CA LEU A 154 -5.08 14.86 -1.59
C LEU A 154 -4.45 13.46 -1.58
N LEU A 155 -4.33 12.83 -0.40
CA LEU A 155 -3.67 11.55 -0.20
C LEU A 155 -4.57 10.61 0.60
N LEU A 156 -4.94 9.46 0.01
CA LEU A 156 -5.66 8.37 0.65
C LEU A 156 -4.73 7.17 0.84
N PRO A 157 -4.16 6.97 2.04
CA PRO A 157 -3.30 5.82 2.31
C PRO A 157 -4.12 4.56 2.61
N ILE A 158 -3.74 3.44 2.00
CA ILE A 158 -4.34 2.12 2.20
C ILE A 158 -3.20 1.13 2.39
N GLU A 159 -3.27 0.32 3.44
CA GLU A 159 -2.21 -0.63 3.78
C GLU A 159 -2.54 -2.04 3.30
N PHE A 160 -1.51 -2.77 2.87
CA PHE A 160 -1.54 -4.22 2.69
C PHE A 160 -0.31 -4.85 3.33
N SER A 161 -0.32 -6.15 3.60
CA SER A 161 0.87 -6.90 4.05
C SER A 161 1.12 -8.14 3.21
N THR A 162 0.06 -8.84 2.83
CA THR A 162 0.15 -10.10 2.09
C THR A 162 -0.16 -9.92 0.60
N LEU A 163 0.23 -10.90 -0.21
CA LEU A 163 -0.17 -10.99 -1.61
C LEU A 163 -1.72 -11.03 -1.75
N SER A 164 -2.41 -11.78 -0.88
CA SER A 164 -3.88 -11.85 -0.89
C SER A 164 -4.51 -10.46 -0.74
N GLU A 165 -4.12 -9.73 0.32
CA GLU A 165 -4.62 -8.38 0.57
C GLU A 165 -4.33 -7.45 -0.60
N TYR A 166 -3.10 -7.50 -1.14
CA TYR A 166 -2.71 -6.71 -2.29
C TYR A 166 -3.63 -6.94 -3.50
N LEU A 167 -3.89 -8.21 -3.88
CA LEU A 167 -4.71 -8.54 -5.05
C LEU A 167 -6.17 -8.12 -4.86
N HIS A 168 -6.75 -8.38 -3.67
CA HIS A 168 -8.13 -8.00 -3.37
C HIS A 168 -8.30 -6.47 -3.32
N LEU A 169 -7.35 -5.76 -2.70
CA LEU A 169 -7.36 -4.29 -2.63
C LEU A 169 -7.09 -3.64 -4.00
N LEU A 170 -6.20 -4.20 -4.81
CA LEU A 170 -5.93 -3.70 -6.16
C LEU A 170 -7.17 -3.86 -7.05
N LYS A 171 -7.85 -5.01 -6.97
CA LYS A 171 -9.11 -5.24 -7.68
C LYS A 171 -10.19 -4.26 -7.22
N ALA A 172 -10.34 -4.05 -5.91
CA ALA A 172 -11.28 -3.07 -5.36
C ALA A 172 -10.95 -1.65 -5.86
N ALA A 173 -9.67 -1.29 -5.93
CA ALA A 173 -9.21 -0.01 -6.45
C ALA A 173 -9.54 0.14 -7.95
N ALA A 174 -9.31 -0.90 -8.76
CA ALA A 174 -9.66 -0.93 -10.17
C ALA A 174 -11.16 -0.70 -10.40
N GLN A 175 -12.01 -1.37 -9.61
CA GLN A 175 -13.46 -1.19 -9.68
C GLN A 175 -13.89 0.21 -9.23
N ALA A 176 -13.30 0.74 -8.16
CA ALA A 176 -13.64 2.06 -7.62
C ALA A 176 -13.23 3.20 -8.58
N LEU A 177 -11.99 3.18 -9.08
CA LEU A 177 -11.46 4.21 -9.98
C LEU A 177 -11.97 4.06 -11.41
N GLY A 178 -12.46 2.87 -11.81
CA GLY A 178 -13.09 2.67 -13.12
C GLY A 178 -14.28 3.60 -13.38
N THR A 179 -14.93 4.09 -12.32
CA THR A 179 -16.08 5.03 -12.40
C THR A 179 -15.72 6.41 -12.93
N ILE A 180 -14.47 6.84 -12.81
CA ILE A 180 -14.00 8.17 -13.24
C ILE A 180 -13.30 8.15 -14.61
N GLY A 181 -13.25 6.99 -15.27
CA GLY A 181 -12.77 6.80 -16.64
C GLY A 181 -11.36 7.37 -16.89
N PRO A 182 -11.17 8.26 -17.89
CA PRO A 182 -9.84 8.74 -18.29
C PRO A 182 -9.14 9.61 -17.23
N LYS A 183 -9.84 10.00 -16.16
CA LYS A 183 -9.24 10.71 -15.02
C LYS A 183 -8.51 9.77 -14.05
N ALA A 184 -8.67 8.45 -14.19
CA ALA A 184 -7.94 7.46 -13.40
C ALA A 184 -6.60 7.10 -14.06
N MET A 185 -5.55 6.97 -13.25
CA MET A 185 -4.24 6.44 -13.64
C MET A 185 -3.81 5.35 -12.67
N PHE A 186 -3.10 4.33 -13.16
CA PHE A 186 -2.52 3.26 -12.36
C PHE A 186 -0.99 3.29 -12.51
N TYR A 187 -0.29 3.50 -11.40
CA TYR A 187 1.15 3.46 -11.31
C TYR A 187 1.57 2.29 -10.40
N LEU A 188 1.80 1.13 -11.01
CA LEU A 188 1.99 -0.14 -10.31
C LEU A 188 3.48 -0.36 -9.98
N ALA A 189 3.95 0.18 -8.85
CA ALA A 189 5.36 0.12 -8.44
C ALA A 189 5.65 -0.84 -7.28
N ALA A 190 4.65 -1.59 -6.80
CA ALA A 190 4.84 -2.66 -5.80
C ALA A 190 5.66 -3.83 -6.37
N ALA A 191 6.46 -4.46 -5.51
CA ALA A 191 7.13 -5.72 -5.82
C ALA A 191 6.19 -6.87 -5.43
N VAL A 192 5.43 -7.32 -6.41
CA VAL A 192 4.44 -8.41 -6.25
C VAL A 192 5.16 -9.75 -6.36
N SER A 193 4.79 -10.72 -5.54
CA SER A 193 5.34 -12.07 -5.55
C SER A 193 4.86 -12.83 -6.78
N ASP A 194 5.79 -13.36 -7.58
CA ASP A 194 5.50 -14.14 -8.80
C ASP A 194 4.96 -15.54 -8.50
N PHE A 195 5.15 -16.00 -7.26
CA PHE A 195 4.81 -17.34 -6.79
C PHE A 195 3.97 -17.26 -5.51
N TYR A 196 3.08 -18.24 -5.32
CA TYR A 196 2.31 -18.40 -4.09
C TYR A 196 2.06 -19.88 -3.78
N ILE A 197 1.56 -20.16 -2.59
CA ILE A 197 1.12 -21.50 -2.17
C ILE A 197 -0.43 -21.46 -2.11
N PRO A 198 -1.13 -22.29 -2.89
CA PRO A 198 -2.59 -22.37 -2.84
C PRO A 198 -3.11 -22.70 -1.43
N ALA A 199 -4.27 -22.17 -1.07
CA ALA A 199 -4.87 -22.42 0.24
C ALA A 199 -5.11 -23.91 0.55
N SER A 200 -5.37 -24.72 -0.48
CA SER A 200 -5.51 -26.18 -0.37
C SER A 200 -4.22 -26.92 -0.02
N GLU A 201 -3.07 -26.30 -0.27
CA GLU A 201 -1.74 -26.89 -0.11
C GLU A 201 -1.00 -26.31 1.11
N MET A 202 -1.54 -25.27 1.73
CA MET A 202 -0.92 -24.64 2.89
C MET A 202 -1.01 -25.51 4.15
N PRO A 203 0.11 -25.88 4.78
CA PRO A 203 0.10 -26.53 6.08
C PRO A 203 -0.52 -25.61 7.15
N GLU A 204 -1.30 -26.18 8.07
CA GLU A 204 -1.97 -25.39 9.12
C GLU A 204 -0.97 -24.85 10.16
N HIS A 205 0.06 -25.65 10.47
CA HIS A 205 0.99 -25.38 11.55
C HIS A 205 2.41 -25.17 11.05
N LYS A 206 3.19 -24.48 11.90
CA LYS A 206 4.62 -24.20 11.71
C LYS A 206 5.34 -25.44 11.21
N ILE A 207 6.02 -25.30 10.08
CA ILE A 207 6.83 -26.40 9.54
C ILE A 207 7.98 -26.69 10.51
N GLN A 208 8.10 -27.95 10.96
CA GLN A 208 9.10 -28.36 11.95
C GLN A 208 10.47 -28.55 11.29
N SER A 209 11.51 -27.97 11.87
CA SER A 209 12.86 -27.98 11.31
C SER A 209 13.57 -29.34 11.41
N SER A 210 12.97 -30.33 12.08
CA SER A 210 13.58 -31.63 12.38
C SER A 210 13.46 -32.68 11.26
N ASN A 211 12.67 -32.43 10.22
CA ASN A 211 12.28 -33.45 9.23
C ASN A 211 13.08 -33.39 7.90
N GLY A 212 14.27 -32.80 7.91
CA GLY A 212 15.12 -32.68 6.71
C GLY A 212 14.98 -31.32 5.98
N PRO A 213 15.66 -31.15 4.82
CA PRO A 213 15.64 -29.89 4.08
C PRO A 213 14.23 -29.56 3.58
N LEU A 214 13.80 -28.31 3.78
CA LEU A 214 12.54 -27.77 3.27
C LEU A 214 12.56 -27.78 1.74
N GLN A 215 11.74 -28.63 1.13
CA GLN A 215 11.42 -28.56 -0.30
C GLN A 215 10.10 -27.82 -0.45
N LEU A 216 10.14 -26.66 -1.09
CA LEU A 216 8.94 -25.87 -1.40
C LEU A 216 8.64 -26.04 -2.89
N GLU A 217 7.49 -26.63 -3.20
CA GLU A 217 6.92 -26.58 -4.55
C GLU A 217 6.02 -25.35 -4.64
N HIS A 218 6.21 -24.54 -5.69
CA HIS A 218 5.52 -23.26 -5.88
C HIS A 218 4.77 -23.26 -7.20
N GLY A 219 3.50 -22.85 -7.18
CA GLY A 219 2.72 -22.60 -8.39
C GLY A 219 3.07 -21.25 -9.01
N PRO A 220 3.19 -21.14 -10.35
CA PRO A 220 3.34 -19.85 -11.02
C PRO A 220 2.05 -19.02 -10.88
N GLN A 221 2.16 -17.70 -10.78
CA GLN A 221 1.00 -16.83 -11.04
C GLN A 221 0.64 -16.86 -12.53
N ASP A 222 -0.65 -17.01 -12.83
CA ASP A 222 -1.18 -16.84 -14.18
C ASP A 222 -0.82 -15.44 -14.69
N THR A 223 0.10 -15.38 -15.66
CA THR A 223 0.41 -14.14 -16.37
C THR A 223 -0.79 -13.78 -17.22
N VAL A 224 -1.51 -12.71 -16.85
CA VAL A 224 -2.51 -12.10 -17.73
C VAL A 224 -1.74 -11.51 -18.91
N ALA A 225 -1.62 -12.29 -19.99
CA ALA A 225 -1.07 -11.83 -21.25
C ALA A 225 -1.90 -10.65 -21.74
N ALA A 226 -1.29 -9.46 -21.76
CA ALA A 226 -1.80 -8.33 -22.51
C ALA A 226 -1.69 -8.70 -24.00
N GLY A 227 -2.83 -9.04 -24.60
CA GLY A 227 -3.04 -9.23 -26.03
C GLY A 227 -4.23 -8.39 -26.45
#